data_AF-A0A3A6JER3-F1
#
_entry.id   AF-A0A3A6JER3-F1
#
_cell.length_a   1.000
_cell.length_b   1.000
_cell.length_c   1.000
_cell.angle_alpha   90.00
_cell.angle_beta   90.00
_cell.angle_gamma   90.00
#
_symmetry.space_group_name_H-M   'P 1'
#
loop_
_entity.id
_entity.type
_entity.pdbx_description
1 polymer ?
#
loop_
_entity_poly.entity_id
_entity_poly.type
_entity_poly.pdbx_seq_one_letter_code
_entity_poly.pdbx_strand_id
1 'polypeptide(L)'
;MENSWIEEFYKETDADKRLELLENNSTDMDGDSAGSSTAFRQRLWTARYGKRKPKNDAFVGCLMELKYISEGGSVDIGGQKKKQAVEIISKLCLFDADRRSAEEQEILLYELKNAFLKFIEVSRGGRGFTSIAFGMGQLSDEGVAKKIADQISSIAFDAPHMLHMDKEFAILQSAALAAFRQEYPNREHFLRK
;
A
#
# COMPACT_ATOMS: atom_id res chain seq x y z
N MET A 1 -7.44 -25.61 7.37
CA MET A 1 -6.74 -24.85 8.42
C MET A 1 -6.40 -23.53 7.74
N GLU A 2 -7.13 -22.45 8.06
CA GLU A 2 -6.64 -21.12 7.68
C GLU A 2 -5.22 -21.01 8.23
N ASN A 3 -4.24 -20.71 7.36
CA ASN A 3 -2.86 -20.60 7.78
C ASN A 3 -2.74 -19.38 8.70
N SER A 4 -2.91 -19.60 10.01
CA SER A 4 -2.92 -18.57 11.07
C SER A 4 -1.79 -17.55 10.89
N TRP A 5 -0.60 -18.02 10.49
CA TRP A 5 0.57 -17.18 10.29
C TRP A 5 0.42 -16.20 9.11
N ILE A 6 -0.32 -16.55 8.05
CA ILE A 6 -0.55 -15.66 6.89
C ILE A 6 -1.42 -14.47 7.31
N GLU A 7 -2.44 -14.73 8.11
CA GLU A 7 -3.26 -13.65 8.67
C GLU A 7 -2.44 -12.73 9.57
N GLU A 8 -1.62 -13.30 10.45
CA GLU A 8 -0.71 -12.55 11.32
C GLU A 8 0.28 -11.72 10.48
N PHE A 9 0.84 -12.30 9.42
CA PHE A 9 1.78 -11.64 8.51
C PHE A 9 1.19 -10.41 7.81
N TYR A 10 -0.09 -10.45 7.42
CA TYR A 10 -0.75 -9.31 6.77
C TYR A 10 -1.39 -8.32 7.75
N LYS A 11 -1.63 -8.71 9.01
CA LYS A 11 -2.05 -7.80 10.10
C LYS A 11 -0.89 -6.99 10.67
N GLU A 12 0.32 -7.57 10.71
CA GLU A 12 1.52 -6.90 11.21
C GLU A 12 2.05 -5.85 10.21
N THR A 13 2.43 -4.68 10.68
CA THR A 13 2.95 -3.56 9.87
C THR A 13 4.41 -3.24 10.18
N ASP A 14 4.97 -3.80 11.26
CA ASP A 14 6.38 -3.76 11.56
C ASP A 14 7.16 -4.71 10.65
N ALA A 15 8.08 -4.17 9.86
CA ALA A 15 8.79 -4.95 8.85
C ALA A 15 9.73 -6.00 9.48
N ASP A 16 10.32 -5.75 10.65
CA ASP A 16 11.21 -6.73 11.28
C ASP A 16 10.39 -7.95 11.76
N LYS A 17 9.25 -7.72 12.40
CA LYS A 17 8.34 -8.81 12.83
C LYS A 17 7.74 -9.58 11.66
N ARG A 18 7.38 -8.89 10.57
CA ARG A 18 6.92 -9.57 9.34
C ARG A 18 8.00 -10.46 8.73
N LEU A 19 9.26 -10.03 8.77
CA LEU A 19 10.39 -10.83 8.31
C LEU A 19 10.54 -12.09 9.16
N GLU A 20 10.47 -11.97 10.49
CA GLU A 20 10.52 -13.13 11.40
C GLU A 20 9.39 -14.13 11.10
N LEU A 21 8.15 -13.65 10.89
CA LEU A 21 7.03 -14.50 10.50
C LEU A 21 7.28 -15.20 9.16
N LEU A 22 7.84 -14.49 8.18
CA LEU A 22 8.16 -15.05 6.88
C LEU A 22 9.24 -16.13 7.01
N GLU A 23 10.36 -15.84 7.67
CA GLU A 23 11.50 -16.75 7.85
C GLU A 23 11.12 -18.00 8.66
N ASN A 24 10.37 -17.84 9.75
CA ASN A 24 9.93 -18.96 10.60
C ASN A 24 8.97 -19.93 9.89
N ASN A 25 8.28 -19.47 8.85
CA ASN A 25 7.39 -20.29 8.04
C ASN A 25 7.99 -20.60 6.65
N SER A 26 9.25 -20.24 6.42
CA SER A 26 9.98 -20.51 5.18
C SER A 26 10.70 -21.86 5.17
N THR A 27 10.83 -22.58 6.28
CA THR A 27 11.51 -23.89 6.32
C THR A 27 10.79 -25.01 5.56
N ASP A 28 9.55 -24.78 5.11
CA ASP A 28 8.83 -25.67 4.18
C ASP A 28 9.15 -25.36 2.69
N MET A 29 10.11 -24.45 2.39
CA MET A 29 10.27 -23.81 1.07
C MET A 29 11.60 -24.11 0.34
N ASP A 30 12.51 -24.91 0.90
CA ASP A 30 13.80 -25.27 0.26
C ASP A 30 13.75 -26.60 -0.54
N GLY A 31 12.54 -27.14 -0.77
CA GLY A 31 12.31 -28.25 -1.70
C GLY A 31 11.55 -27.79 -2.95
N ASP A 32 11.62 -28.57 -4.03
CA ASP A 32 10.89 -28.41 -5.31
C ASP A 32 9.34 -28.30 -5.19
N SER A 33 8.80 -28.12 -3.98
CA SER A 33 7.39 -27.87 -3.65
C SER A 33 7.13 -26.51 -2.99
N ALA A 34 7.98 -25.50 -3.15
CA ALA A 34 7.56 -24.13 -2.84
C ALA A 34 6.42 -23.76 -3.80
N GLY A 35 5.18 -23.86 -3.32
CA GLY A 35 4.00 -23.51 -4.11
C GLY A 35 4.14 -22.11 -4.71
N SER A 36 3.58 -21.91 -5.91
CA SER A 36 3.63 -20.64 -6.68
C SER A 36 3.37 -19.40 -5.81
N SER A 37 2.49 -19.53 -4.83
CA SER A 37 2.02 -18.51 -3.90
C SER A 37 3.10 -18.00 -2.94
N THR A 38 3.92 -18.89 -2.37
CA THR A 38 4.99 -18.45 -1.46
C THR A 38 6.14 -17.81 -2.21
N ALA A 39 6.51 -18.38 -3.36
CA ALA A 39 7.48 -17.74 -4.25
C ALA A 39 7.03 -16.32 -4.63
N PHE A 40 5.74 -16.12 -4.88
CA PHE A 40 5.18 -14.80 -5.16
C PHE A 40 5.23 -13.86 -3.95
N ARG A 41 4.89 -14.32 -2.73
CA ARG A 41 5.06 -13.53 -1.49
C ARG A 41 6.51 -13.09 -1.29
N GLN A 42 7.48 -13.98 -1.51
CA GLN A 42 8.91 -13.66 -1.39
C GLN A 42 9.35 -12.62 -2.44
N ARG A 43 8.79 -12.70 -3.66
CA ARG A 43 9.04 -11.71 -4.71
C ARG A 43 8.50 -10.34 -4.30
N LEU A 44 7.29 -10.27 -3.75
CA LEU A 44 6.72 -9.03 -3.23
C LEU A 44 7.52 -8.47 -2.06
N TRP A 45 7.93 -9.32 -1.12
CA TRP A 45 8.83 -8.95 -0.02
C TRP A 45 10.11 -8.29 -0.53
N THR A 46 10.76 -8.95 -1.50
CA THR A 46 11.99 -8.46 -2.13
C THR A 46 11.75 -7.14 -2.88
N ALA A 47 10.62 -6.98 -3.55
CA ALA A 47 10.26 -5.73 -4.24
C ALA A 47 10.03 -4.58 -3.24
N ARG A 48 9.45 -4.87 -2.07
CA ARG A 48 9.09 -3.87 -1.06
C ARG A 48 10.26 -3.45 -0.17
N TYR A 49 11.02 -4.42 0.35
CA TYR A 49 12.06 -4.18 1.36
C TYR A 49 13.48 -4.54 0.90
N GLY A 50 13.61 -5.30 -0.19
CA GLY A 50 14.89 -5.84 -0.66
C GLY A 50 15.26 -7.18 -0.04
N LYS A 51 16.46 -7.67 -0.36
CA LYS A 51 16.98 -8.98 0.10
C LYS A 51 17.62 -8.97 1.49
N ARG A 52 17.70 -7.81 2.12
CA ARG A 52 18.38 -7.61 3.41
C ARG A 52 17.37 -7.10 4.42
N LYS A 53 17.82 -6.95 5.67
CA LYS A 53 17.02 -6.36 6.75
C LYS A 53 16.31 -5.08 6.26
N PRO A 54 14.98 -4.97 6.44
CA PRO A 54 14.20 -3.85 5.94
C PRO A 54 14.73 -2.53 6.51
N LYS A 55 15.02 -1.58 5.62
CA LYS A 55 15.43 -0.20 6.00
C LYS A 55 14.42 0.83 5.55
N ASN A 56 13.94 0.68 4.31
CA ASN A 56 12.96 1.55 3.68
C ASN A 56 11.83 0.68 3.13
N ASP A 57 10.63 1.24 3.11
CA ASP A 57 9.45 0.62 2.50
C ASP A 57 9.22 1.23 1.12
N ALA A 58 9.64 0.52 0.06
CA ALA A 58 9.53 1.01 -1.31
C ALA A 58 8.07 1.18 -1.75
N PHE A 59 7.14 0.38 -1.19
CA PHE A 59 5.73 0.48 -1.54
C PHE A 59 5.14 1.75 -0.96
N VAL A 60 5.38 2.03 0.33
CA VAL A 60 4.99 3.32 0.94
C VAL A 60 5.64 4.50 0.21
N GLY A 61 6.90 4.36 -0.24
CA GLY A 61 7.56 5.34 -1.11
C GLY A 61 6.77 5.62 -2.40
N CYS A 62 6.32 4.57 -3.09
CA CYS A 62 5.47 4.70 -4.28
C CYS A 62 4.12 5.36 -3.97
N LEU A 63 3.50 5.05 -2.83
CA LEU A 63 2.27 5.73 -2.40
C LEU A 63 2.49 7.24 -2.21
N MET A 64 3.62 7.63 -1.61
CA MET A 64 3.99 9.05 -1.48
C MET A 64 4.27 9.72 -2.82
N GLU A 65 4.89 9.02 -3.77
CA GLU A 65 5.11 9.51 -5.14
C GLU A 65 3.76 9.75 -5.86
N LEU A 66 2.81 8.82 -5.79
CA LEU A 66 1.45 9.00 -6.34
C LEU A 66 0.73 10.20 -5.72
N LYS A 67 0.82 10.37 -4.40
CA LYS A 67 0.27 11.53 -3.70
C LYS A 67 0.85 12.84 -4.27
N TYR A 68 2.16 12.89 -4.45
CA TYR A 68 2.83 14.08 -5.00
C TYR A 68 2.43 14.35 -6.46
N ILE A 69 2.24 13.31 -7.28
CA ILE A 69 1.74 13.44 -8.65
C ILE A 69 0.36 14.11 -8.66
N SER A 70 -0.56 13.67 -7.79
CA SER A 70 -1.90 14.26 -7.63
C SER A 70 -1.84 15.73 -7.19
N GLU A 71 -0.99 16.05 -6.21
CA GLU A 71 -0.87 17.41 -5.67
C GLU A 71 -0.14 18.38 -6.62
N GLY A 72 0.65 17.87 -7.57
CA GLY A 72 1.45 18.65 -8.52
C GLY A 72 0.68 19.25 -9.71
N GLY A 73 -0.64 19.39 -9.65
CA GLY A 73 -1.49 19.96 -10.71
C GLY A 73 -1.71 19.05 -11.94
N SER A 74 -2.51 19.47 -12.92
CA SER A 74 -2.88 18.59 -14.07
C SER A 74 -1.88 18.59 -15.23
N VAL A 75 -0.91 19.51 -15.25
CA VAL A 75 0.04 19.64 -16.36
C VAL A 75 1.14 18.57 -16.27
N ASP A 76 1.23 17.73 -17.29
CA ASP A 76 2.31 16.73 -17.44
C ASP A 76 3.36 17.21 -18.46
N ILE A 77 4.28 18.06 -18.00
CA ILE A 77 5.34 18.63 -18.86
C ILE A 77 6.28 17.51 -19.32
N GLY A 78 6.26 17.22 -20.63
CA GLY A 78 7.17 16.24 -21.24
C GLY A 78 6.88 14.78 -20.86
N GLY A 79 5.69 14.47 -20.35
CA GLY A 79 5.28 13.09 -20.02
C GLY A 79 5.94 12.52 -18.77
N GLN A 80 6.50 13.36 -17.91
CA GLN A 80 7.26 12.92 -16.72
C GLN A 80 6.36 12.21 -15.71
N LYS A 81 5.13 12.69 -15.49
CA LYS A 81 4.18 12.05 -14.57
C LYS A 81 3.79 10.66 -15.03
N LYS A 82 3.53 10.50 -16.34
CA LYS A 82 3.26 9.19 -16.94
C LYS A 82 4.45 8.24 -16.81
N LYS A 83 5.68 8.71 -17.03
CA LYS A 83 6.89 7.89 -16.84
C LYS A 83 7.02 7.42 -15.39
N GLN A 84 6.88 8.33 -14.44
CA GLN A 84 6.88 8.00 -13.01
C GLN A 84 5.77 7.00 -12.66
N ALA A 85 4.56 7.17 -13.19
CA ALA A 85 3.46 6.23 -12.98
C ALA A 85 3.78 4.81 -13.48
N VAL A 86 4.43 4.68 -14.65
CA VAL A 86 4.87 3.37 -15.17
C VAL A 86 5.93 2.74 -14.26
N GLU A 87 6.87 3.52 -13.74
CA GLU A 87 7.84 3.03 -12.75
C GLU A 87 7.16 2.55 -11.47
N ILE A 88 6.15 3.29 -10.99
CA ILE A 88 5.34 2.93 -9.82
C ILE A 88 4.58 1.62 -10.07
N ILE A 89 3.92 1.46 -11.22
CA ILE A 89 3.25 0.22 -11.63
C ILE A 89 4.22 -0.96 -11.57
N SER A 90 5.44 -0.79 -12.07
CA SER A 90 6.47 -1.83 -12.02
C SER A 90 6.92 -2.14 -10.60
N LYS A 91 7.22 -1.12 -9.78
CA LYS A 91 7.69 -1.30 -8.39
C LYS A 91 6.63 -1.96 -7.50
N LEU A 92 5.37 -1.57 -7.67
CA LEU A 92 4.22 -2.14 -6.96
C LEU A 92 3.74 -3.47 -7.53
N CYS A 93 4.43 -4.03 -8.53
CA CYS A 93 4.09 -5.31 -9.17
C CYS A 93 2.68 -5.36 -9.79
N LEU A 94 2.16 -4.21 -10.25
CA LEU A 94 0.82 -4.06 -10.82
C LEU A 94 0.73 -4.46 -12.30
N PHE A 95 1.88 -4.64 -12.97
CA PHE A 95 1.91 -5.03 -14.38
C PHE A 95 1.22 -6.38 -14.61
N ASP A 96 0.27 -6.39 -15.55
CA ASP A 96 -0.60 -7.53 -15.91
C ASP A 96 -1.27 -8.18 -14.67
N ALA A 97 -1.56 -7.40 -13.61
CA ALA A 97 -2.14 -7.93 -12.39
C ALA A 97 -3.48 -8.66 -12.64
N ASP A 98 -4.28 -8.18 -13.60
CA ASP A 98 -5.55 -8.79 -14.02
C ASP A 98 -5.40 -10.16 -14.70
N ARG A 99 -4.22 -10.46 -15.25
CA ARG A 99 -3.89 -11.73 -15.92
C ARG A 99 -3.24 -12.77 -15.01
N ARG A 100 -2.90 -12.39 -13.78
CA ARG A 100 -2.35 -13.31 -12.76
C ARG A 100 -3.40 -14.30 -12.28
N SER A 101 -2.97 -15.39 -11.63
CA SER A 101 -3.91 -16.30 -10.96
C SER A 101 -4.69 -15.57 -9.87
N ALA A 102 -5.91 -16.05 -9.56
CA ALA A 102 -6.73 -15.45 -8.51
C ALA A 102 -6.00 -15.39 -7.15
N GLU A 103 -5.20 -16.42 -6.86
CA GLU A 103 -4.38 -16.49 -5.65
C GLU A 103 -3.26 -15.43 -5.62
N GLU A 104 -2.55 -15.23 -6.74
CA GLU A 104 -1.55 -14.16 -6.83
C GLU A 104 -2.18 -12.76 -6.75
N GLN A 105 -3.36 -12.57 -7.35
CA GLN A 105 -4.11 -11.31 -7.22
C GLN A 105 -4.51 -11.04 -5.77
N GLU A 106 -4.97 -12.05 -5.05
CA GLU A 106 -5.31 -11.93 -3.63
C GLU A 106 -4.07 -11.61 -2.78
N ILE A 107 -2.94 -12.29 -3.02
CA ILE A 107 -1.67 -12.02 -2.34
C ILE A 107 -1.20 -10.58 -2.57
N LEU A 108 -1.28 -10.10 -3.82
CA LEU A 108 -0.92 -8.73 -4.18
C LEU A 108 -1.85 -7.72 -3.49
N LEU A 109 -3.16 -7.99 -3.48
CA LEU A 109 -4.15 -7.16 -2.79
C LEU A 109 -3.82 -7.03 -1.30
N TYR A 110 -3.50 -8.14 -0.61
CA TYR A 110 -3.14 -8.11 0.80
C TYR A 110 -1.83 -7.38 1.07
N GLU A 111 -0.82 -7.53 0.20
CA GLU A 111 0.44 -6.80 0.37
C GLU A 111 0.25 -5.29 0.18
N LEU A 112 -0.53 -4.87 -0.82
CA LEU A 112 -0.85 -3.46 -1.04
C LEU A 112 -1.72 -2.89 0.09
N LYS A 113 -2.68 -3.67 0.59
CA LYS A 113 -3.50 -3.29 1.75
C LYS A 113 -2.61 -3.05 2.96
N ASN A 114 -1.66 -3.95 3.21
CA ASN A 114 -0.69 -3.79 4.29
C ASN A 114 0.19 -2.53 4.11
N ALA A 115 0.60 -2.22 2.88
CA ALA A 115 1.30 -0.96 2.59
C ALA A 115 0.45 0.28 2.92
N PHE A 116 -0.84 0.26 2.62
CA PHE A 116 -1.76 1.34 3.03
C PHE A 116 -1.94 1.40 4.55
N LEU A 117 -2.02 0.27 5.26
CA LEU A 117 -2.07 0.26 6.73
C LEU A 117 -0.81 0.90 7.31
N LYS A 118 0.38 0.56 6.79
CA LYS A 118 1.64 1.19 7.20
C LYS A 118 1.65 2.68 6.89
N PHE A 119 1.16 3.08 5.72
CA PHE A 119 1.02 4.48 5.35
C PHE A 119 0.12 5.25 6.33
N ILE A 120 -1.02 4.69 6.74
CA ILE A 120 -1.93 5.29 7.72
C ILE A 120 -1.25 5.43 9.09
N GLU A 121 -0.61 4.37 9.57
CA GLU A 121 0.14 4.35 10.84
C GLU A 121 1.19 5.47 10.89
N VAL A 122 2.05 5.55 9.86
CA VAL A 122 3.11 6.56 9.76
C VAL A 122 2.53 7.97 9.62
N SER A 123 1.46 8.12 8.83
CA SER A 123 0.80 9.42 8.63
C SER A 123 0.24 9.96 9.95
N ARG A 124 -0.42 9.14 10.76
CA ARG A 124 -0.97 9.53 12.08
C ARG A 124 0.11 10.00 13.05
N GLY A 125 1.32 9.43 12.99
CA GLY A 125 2.46 9.88 13.80
C GLY A 125 3.13 11.17 13.30
N GLY A 126 2.82 11.60 12.08
CA GLY A 126 3.42 12.78 11.46
C GLY A 126 3.00 14.10 12.12
N ARG A 127 3.88 15.12 12.05
CA ARG A 127 3.63 16.45 12.66
C ARG A 127 2.29 17.06 12.25
N GLY A 128 1.84 16.83 11.02
CA GLY A 128 0.56 17.33 10.52
C GLY A 128 -0.69 16.73 11.22
N PHE A 129 -0.54 15.69 12.03
CA PHE A 129 -1.62 15.06 12.80
C PHE A 129 -1.42 15.22 14.31
N THR A 130 -0.17 15.41 14.76
CA THR A 130 0.21 15.49 16.18
C THR A 130 0.50 16.92 16.66
N SER A 131 0.64 17.91 15.77
CA SER A 131 1.01 19.28 16.16
C SER A 131 -0.13 20.06 16.80
N ILE A 132 0.11 20.55 18.03
CA ILE A 132 -0.58 21.69 18.65
C ILE A 132 -0.06 22.97 17.99
N ALA A 133 -0.25 23.13 16.69
CA ALA A 133 0.16 24.34 15.99
C ALA A 133 -0.99 25.36 16.08
N PHE A 134 -0.78 26.43 16.85
CA PHE A 134 -1.70 27.57 17.03
C PHE A 134 -2.99 27.33 17.84
N GLY A 135 -2.88 26.80 19.06
CA GLY A 135 -3.97 26.88 20.06
C GLY A 135 -5.22 26.02 19.78
N MET A 136 -5.27 25.34 18.63
CA MET A 136 -6.16 24.22 18.37
C MET A 136 -5.44 22.95 18.82
N GLY A 137 -6.06 22.17 19.71
CA GLY A 137 -5.52 20.92 20.23
C GLY A 137 -5.28 19.87 19.13
N GLN A 138 -4.92 18.64 19.53
CA GLN A 138 -4.84 17.52 18.60
C GLN A 138 -6.14 17.38 17.79
N LEU A 139 -6.03 16.97 16.52
CA LEU A 139 -7.21 16.72 15.67
C LEU A 139 -8.13 15.70 16.33
N SER A 140 -9.44 15.90 16.20
CA SER A 140 -10.42 14.87 16.59
C SER A 140 -10.23 13.61 15.73
N ASP A 141 -10.68 12.46 16.22
CA ASP A 141 -10.62 11.21 15.46
C ASP A 141 -11.32 11.31 14.10
N GLU A 142 -12.38 12.11 14.00
CA GLU A 142 -13.04 12.40 12.74
C GLU A 142 -12.17 13.26 11.80
N GLY A 143 -11.53 14.31 12.34
CA GLY A 143 -10.60 15.15 11.58
C GLY A 143 -9.38 14.37 11.06
N VAL A 144 -8.84 13.47 11.89
CA VAL A 144 -7.78 12.54 11.47
C VAL A 144 -8.29 11.63 10.33
N ALA A 145 -9.46 11.03 10.48
CA ALA A 145 -10.02 10.14 9.45
C ALA A 145 -10.28 10.86 8.13
N LYS A 146 -10.82 12.09 8.13
CA LYS A 146 -11.01 12.90 6.92
C LYS A 146 -9.69 13.20 6.22
N LYS A 147 -8.68 13.62 6.98
CA LYS A 147 -7.36 13.94 6.43
C LYS A 147 -6.64 12.71 5.84
N ILE A 148 -6.77 11.55 6.49
CA ILE A 148 -6.27 10.29 5.94
C ILE A 148 -7.05 9.89 4.68
N ALA A 149 -8.38 10.05 4.69
CA ALA A 149 -9.22 9.79 3.53
C ALA A 149 -8.83 10.67 2.33
N ASP A 150 -8.55 11.95 2.55
CA ASP A 150 -8.08 12.88 1.51
C ASP A 150 -6.74 12.42 0.89
N GLN A 151 -5.79 12.00 1.73
CA GLN A 151 -4.50 11.49 1.28
C GLN A 151 -4.65 10.19 0.50
N ILE A 152 -5.45 9.24 1.00
CA ILE A 152 -5.72 7.98 0.30
C ILE A 152 -6.45 8.25 -1.02
N SER A 153 -7.39 9.20 -1.04
CA SER A 153 -8.10 9.57 -2.27
C SER A 153 -7.16 10.12 -3.33
N SER A 154 -6.21 10.96 -2.91
CA SER A 154 -5.16 11.50 -3.79
C SER A 154 -4.31 10.40 -4.41
N ILE A 155 -3.99 9.36 -3.63
CA ILE A 155 -3.11 8.26 -4.04
C ILE A 155 -3.84 7.26 -4.93
N ALA A 156 -5.02 6.81 -4.51
CA ALA A 156 -5.70 5.66 -5.09
C ALA A 156 -6.69 6.05 -6.19
N PHE A 157 -7.24 7.27 -6.19
CA PHE A 157 -8.29 7.66 -7.13
C PHE A 157 -7.86 8.85 -7.98
N ASP A 158 -7.46 9.97 -7.37
CA ASP A 158 -7.15 11.19 -8.13
C ASP A 158 -5.92 11.01 -9.04
N ALA A 159 -4.83 10.42 -8.53
CA ALA A 159 -3.63 10.19 -9.34
C ALA A 159 -3.88 9.23 -10.51
N PRO A 160 -4.46 8.02 -10.32
CA PRO A 160 -4.81 7.14 -11.43
C PRO A 160 -5.73 7.79 -12.45
N HIS A 161 -6.75 8.53 -12.00
CA HIS A 161 -7.69 9.21 -12.89
C HIS A 161 -7.00 10.31 -13.73
N MET A 162 -6.16 11.13 -13.08
CA MET A 162 -5.37 12.17 -13.74
C MET A 162 -4.42 11.59 -14.80
N LEU A 163 -3.87 10.41 -14.54
CA LEU A 163 -2.95 9.71 -15.44
C LEU A 163 -3.68 8.93 -16.55
N HIS A 164 -5.00 8.79 -16.46
CA HIS A 164 -5.83 7.89 -17.27
C HIS A 164 -5.40 6.42 -17.17
N MET A 165 -5.08 5.98 -15.95
CA MET A 165 -4.55 4.63 -15.64
C MET A 165 -5.40 3.88 -14.61
N ASP A 166 -6.69 4.21 -14.49
CA ASP A 166 -7.59 3.61 -13.50
C ASP A 166 -7.59 2.07 -13.55
N LYS A 167 -7.48 1.48 -14.75
CA LYS A 167 -7.46 0.03 -14.92
C LYS A 167 -6.19 -0.61 -14.37
N GLU A 168 -5.04 0.00 -14.64
CA GLU A 168 -3.73 -0.44 -14.20
C GLU A 168 -3.59 -0.36 -12.67
N PHE A 169 -4.32 0.56 -12.03
CA PHE A 169 -4.34 0.75 -10.58
C PHE A 169 -5.53 0.09 -9.86
N ALA A 170 -6.37 -0.70 -10.54
CA ALA A 170 -7.61 -1.23 -9.97
C ALA A 170 -7.41 -2.07 -8.68
N ILE A 171 -6.34 -2.87 -8.62
CA ILE A 171 -6.02 -3.64 -7.41
C ILE A 171 -5.49 -2.75 -6.27
N LEU A 172 -4.76 -1.68 -6.60
CA LEU A 172 -4.33 -0.66 -5.64
C LEU A 172 -5.53 0.09 -5.05
N GLN A 173 -6.49 0.47 -5.89
CA GLN A 173 -7.76 1.08 -5.48
C GLN A 173 -8.53 0.19 -4.50
N SER A 174 -8.62 -1.10 -4.82
CA SER A 174 -9.28 -2.09 -3.96
C SER A 174 -8.56 -2.27 -2.62
N ALA A 175 -7.22 -2.32 -2.63
CA ALA A 175 -6.40 -2.40 -1.43
C ALA A 175 -6.55 -1.17 -0.53
N ALA A 176 -6.58 0.03 -1.13
CA ALA A 176 -6.79 1.29 -0.42
C ALA A 176 -8.14 1.32 0.31
N LEU A 177 -9.22 0.90 -0.37
CA LEU A 177 -10.55 0.78 0.22
C LEU A 177 -10.56 -0.21 1.38
N ALA A 178 -9.96 -1.39 1.19
CA ALA A 178 -9.91 -2.42 2.22
C ALA A 178 -9.14 -1.95 3.46
N ALA A 179 -8.00 -1.27 3.29
CA ALA A 179 -7.21 -0.73 4.38
C ALA A 179 -7.97 0.38 5.13
N PHE A 180 -8.59 1.31 4.41
CA PHE A 180 -9.33 2.41 5.02
C PHE A 180 -10.57 1.93 5.78
N ARG A 181 -11.33 0.96 5.23
CA ARG A 181 -12.49 0.36 5.92
C ARG A 181 -12.09 -0.37 7.20
N GLN A 182 -10.93 -1.03 7.20
CA GLN A 182 -10.41 -1.71 8.38
C GLN A 182 -10.10 -0.70 9.49
N GLU A 183 -9.43 0.40 9.16
CA GLU A 183 -8.96 1.36 10.17
C GLU A 183 -10.04 2.37 10.58
N TYR A 184 -10.97 2.68 9.68
CA TYR A 184 -12.07 3.61 9.90
C TYR A 184 -13.43 3.02 9.47
N PRO A 185 -13.96 2.06 10.26
CA PRO A 185 -15.25 1.44 9.95
C PRO A 185 -16.36 2.48 9.79
N ASN A 186 -17.25 2.27 8.81
CA ASN A 186 -18.38 3.16 8.47
C ASN A 186 -18.02 4.57 7.99
N ARG A 187 -16.74 4.87 7.75
CA ARG A 187 -16.28 6.19 7.30
C ARG A 187 -15.88 6.26 5.83
N GLU A 188 -16.13 5.22 5.05
CA GLU A 188 -15.78 5.16 3.62
C GLU A 188 -16.31 6.36 2.83
N HIS A 189 -17.42 6.95 3.23
CA HIS A 189 -18.00 8.15 2.60
C HIS A 189 -17.07 9.39 2.63
N PHE A 190 -15.98 9.36 3.41
CA PHE A 190 -14.93 10.38 3.34
C PHE A 190 -13.98 10.21 2.14
N LEU A 191 -13.93 9.04 1.50
CA LEU A 191 -13.11 8.82 0.31
C LEU A 191 -13.77 9.43 -0.92
N ARG A 192 -12.99 10.21 -1.68
CA ARG A 192 -13.35 10.69 -3.01
C ARG A 192 -12.88 9.66 -4.03
N LYS A 193 -13.82 8.86 -4.53
CA LYS A 193 -13.60 7.77 -5.50
C LYS A 193 -13.93 8.22 -6.91
#